data_AF-A0A830C311-F1
#
_entry.id   AF-A0A830C311-F1
#
_cell.length_a   1.000
_cell.length_b   1.000
_cell.length_c   1.000
_cell.angle_alpha   90.00
_cell.angle_beta   90.00
_cell.angle_gamma   90.00
#
_symmetry.space_group_name_H-M   'P 1'
#
loop_
_entity.id
_entity.type
_entity.pdbx_description
1 polymer ?
#
loop_
_entity_poly.entity_id
_entity_poly.type
_entity_poly.pdbx_seq_one_letter_code
_entity_poly.pdbx_strand_id
1 'polypeptide(L)'
;MPRCVLAGHDRVVSYAKFLDVGTIVSTSTDNTLKIWDLKKTSSNSLSRDACILTLRGHTNEKNFVGLSVADGYIACVYAYHRSLPMPITAHKFGSIDQITGKETEDDNGQFVSSVCWRRKSNMVVASNSTGCIKLFQMV
;
A
#
# COMPACT_ATOMS: atom_id res chain seq x y z
N MET A 1 23.47 5.80 -13.93
CA MET A 1 22.71 4.80 -14.71
C MET A 1 21.96 3.89 -13.72
N PRO A 2 20.70 3.50 -13.98
CA PRO A 2 19.97 2.56 -13.12
C PRO A 2 20.66 1.18 -13.12
N ARG A 3 20.68 0.49 -11.96
CA ARG A 3 21.28 -0.86 -11.84
C ARG A 3 20.44 -1.95 -12.51
N CYS A 4 19.12 -1.78 -12.51
CA CYS A 4 18.14 -2.64 -13.15
C CYS A 4 16.81 -1.87 -13.32
N VAL A 5 15.91 -2.39 -14.15
CA VAL A 5 14.56 -1.84 -14.32
C VAL A 5 13.53 -2.93 -14.00
N LEU A 6 12.73 -2.71 -12.97
CA LEU A 6 11.62 -3.58 -12.58
C LEU A 6 10.38 -3.22 -13.42
N ALA A 7 9.89 -4.14 -14.24
CA ALA A 7 8.79 -3.88 -15.16
C ALA A 7 7.69 -4.93 -14.98
N GLY A 8 6.43 -4.50 -14.92
CA GLY A 8 5.29 -5.42 -14.82
C GLY A 8 3.99 -4.84 -14.32
N HIS A 9 3.95 -3.57 -13.89
CA HIS A 9 2.70 -2.85 -13.68
C HIS A 9 2.11 -2.37 -15.02
N ASP A 10 0.79 -2.41 -15.13
CA ASP A 10 0.06 -2.06 -16.36
C ASP A 10 -0.34 -0.57 -16.39
N ARG A 11 -0.18 0.13 -15.25
CA ARG A 11 -0.48 1.56 -15.09
C ARG A 11 0.60 2.24 -14.22
N VAL A 12 0.35 3.49 -13.86
CA VAL A 12 1.27 4.34 -13.10
C VAL A 12 1.58 3.72 -11.74
N VAL A 13 2.87 3.58 -11.44
CA VAL A 13 3.37 3.23 -10.11
C VAL A 13 3.30 4.46 -9.23
N SER A 14 2.46 4.42 -8.19
CA SER A 14 2.22 5.55 -7.28
C SER A 14 3.20 5.59 -6.10
N TYR A 15 3.64 4.44 -5.61
CA TYR A 15 4.66 4.32 -4.57
C TYR A 15 5.56 3.11 -4.78
N ALA A 16 6.79 3.21 -4.25
CA ALA A 16 7.71 2.09 -4.09
C ALA A 16 8.46 2.22 -2.74
N LYS A 17 8.68 1.10 -2.05
CA LYS A 17 9.44 1.03 -0.79
C LYS A 17 10.25 -0.26 -0.72
N PHE A 18 11.38 -0.21 -0.03
CA PHE A 18 12.08 -1.43 0.40
C PHE A 18 11.27 -2.08 1.51
N LEU A 19 10.95 -3.36 1.33
CA LEU A 19 10.37 -4.19 2.38
C LEU A 19 11.47 -4.74 3.29
N ASP A 20 12.61 -5.09 2.71
CA ASP A 20 13.85 -5.47 3.39
C ASP A 20 15.06 -5.23 2.46
N VAL A 21 16.23 -5.75 2.84
CA VAL A 21 17.49 -5.66 2.08
C VAL A 21 17.40 -6.28 0.68
N GLY A 22 16.55 -7.28 0.48
CA GLY A 22 16.46 -8.05 -0.75
C GLY A 22 15.20 -7.80 -1.56
N THR A 23 14.20 -7.13 -1.00
CA THR A 23 12.88 -7.02 -1.62
C THR A 23 12.31 -5.61 -1.62
N ILE A 24 11.61 -5.30 -2.70
CA ILE A 24 10.89 -4.04 -2.90
C ILE A 24 9.41 -4.33 -3.01
N VAL A 25 8.56 -3.43 -2.52
CA VAL A 25 7.13 -3.40 -2.82
C VAL A 25 6.80 -2.14 -3.61
N SER A 26 5.91 -2.26 -4.59
CA SER A 26 5.33 -1.12 -5.30
C SER A 26 3.82 -1.19 -5.33
N THR A 27 3.15 -0.03 -5.36
CA THR A 27 1.71 0.11 -5.57
C THR A 27 1.46 0.80 -6.90
N SER A 28 0.39 0.42 -7.59
CA SER A 28 0.01 1.01 -8.87
C SER A 28 -1.48 1.34 -8.92
N THR A 29 -1.85 2.22 -9.84
CA THR A 29 -3.26 2.50 -10.19
C THR A 29 -3.88 1.39 -11.05
N ASP A 30 -3.15 0.30 -11.31
CA ASP A 30 -3.67 -0.94 -11.90
C ASP A 30 -4.35 -1.88 -10.88
N ASN A 31 -4.62 -1.39 -9.66
CA ASN A 31 -5.22 -2.15 -8.56
C ASN A 31 -4.36 -3.34 -8.09
N THR A 32 -3.03 -3.24 -8.26
CA THR A 32 -2.08 -4.24 -7.77
C THR A 32 -0.96 -3.63 -6.92
N LEU A 33 -0.51 -4.41 -5.95
CA LEU A 33 0.83 -4.25 -5.37
C LEU A 33 1.70 -5.38 -5.91
N LYS A 34 2.97 -5.09 -6.14
CA LYS A 34 3.95 -6.11 -6.55
C LYS A 34 5.11 -6.15 -5.57
N ILE A 35 5.52 -7.36 -5.20
CA ILE A 35 6.74 -7.61 -4.45
C ILE A 35 7.80 -8.10 -5.42
N TRP A 36 8.96 -7.47 -5.37
CA TRP A 36 10.08 -7.71 -6.27
C TRP A 36 11.27 -8.27 -5.49
N ASP A 37 11.89 -9.32 -6.01
CA ASP A 37 13.13 -9.88 -5.50
C ASP A 37 14.32 -9.32 -6.28
N LEU A 38 15.18 -8.56 -5.59
CA LEU A 38 16.37 -7.95 -6.18
C LEU A 38 17.38 -8.98 -6.68
N LYS A 39 17.38 -10.20 -6.14
CA LYS A 39 18.26 -11.29 -6.59
C LYS A 39 17.88 -11.84 -7.96
N LYS A 40 16.63 -11.61 -8.39
CA LYS A 40 16.10 -12.03 -9.70
C LYS A 40 16.16 -10.92 -10.75
N THR A 41 16.88 -9.83 -10.46
CA THR A 41 17.03 -8.71 -11.39
C THR A 41 18.18 -8.93 -12.37
N SER A 42 18.01 -8.40 -13.58
CA SER A 42 19.02 -8.35 -14.62
C SER A 42 19.38 -6.89 -14.91
N SER A 43 20.68 -6.61 -15.02
CA SER A 43 21.19 -5.28 -15.37
C SER A 43 21.00 -4.93 -16.85
N ASN A 44 20.81 -5.94 -17.70
CA ASN A 44 20.86 -5.79 -19.15
C ASN A 44 19.48 -5.85 -19.82
N SER A 45 18.41 -6.06 -19.04
CA SER A 45 17.05 -6.18 -19.55
C SER A 45 16.01 -5.78 -18.50
N LEU A 46 14.77 -5.59 -18.95
CA LEU A 46 13.61 -5.41 -18.08
C LEU A 46 13.43 -6.64 -17.21
N SER A 47 13.57 -6.47 -15.90
CA SER A 47 13.49 -7.51 -14.88
C SER A 47 12.04 -7.86 -14.57
N ARG A 48 11.33 -8.45 -15.54
CA ARG A 48 9.92 -8.87 -15.38
C ARG A 48 9.79 -10.03 -14.39
N ASP A 49 10.72 -10.97 -14.44
CA ASP A 49 10.76 -12.17 -13.58
C ASP A 49 11.17 -11.86 -12.13
N ALA A 50 11.56 -10.62 -11.84
CA ALA A 50 11.83 -10.18 -10.49
C ALA A 50 10.55 -10.04 -9.66
N CYS A 51 9.37 -9.92 -10.28
CA CYS A 51 8.09 -9.90 -9.57
C CYS A 51 7.78 -11.29 -8.99
N ILE A 52 7.92 -11.45 -7.68
CA ILE A 52 7.68 -12.74 -7.00
C ILE A 52 6.26 -12.87 -6.44
N LEU A 53 5.55 -11.76 -6.25
CA LEU A 53 4.17 -11.78 -5.77
C LEU A 53 3.39 -10.57 -6.29
N THR A 54 2.15 -10.79 -6.70
CA THR A 54 1.19 -9.71 -7.02
C THR A 54 0.02 -9.79 -6.04
N LEU A 55 -0.15 -8.77 -5.21
CA LEU A 55 -1.24 -8.64 -4.25
C LEU A 55 -2.40 -7.92 -4.92
N ARG A 56 -3.60 -8.48 -4.77
CA ARG A 56 -4.84 -7.97 -5.38
C ARG A 56 -5.92 -7.75 -4.31
N GLY A 57 -7.09 -7.25 -4.73
CA GLY A 57 -8.26 -7.06 -3.86
C GLY A 57 -8.44 -5.65 -3.31
N HIS A 58 -7.47 -4.76 -3.49
CA HIS A 58 -7.67 -3.33 -3.27
C HIS A 58 -8.13 -2.65 -4.56
N THR A 59 -8.97 -1.62 -4.42
CA THR A 59 -9.39 -0.77 -5.53
C THR A 59 -8.67 0.56 -5.41
N ASN A 60 -7.92 0.93 -6.45
CA ASN A 60 -7.04 2.08 -6.49
C ASN A 60 -7.38 2.97 -7.69
N GLU A 61 -8.63 3.42 -7.74
CA GLU A 61 -9.15 4.23 -8.84
C GLU A 61 -8.66 5.68 -8.79
N LYS A 62 -8.03 6.11 -7.68
CA LYS A 62 -7.49 7.46 -7.51
C LYS A 62 -5.97 7.43 -7.43
N ASN A 63 -5.34 8.48 -7.97
CA ASN A 63 -3.90 8.53 -8.30
C ASN A 63 -2.92 8.32 -7.13
N PHE A 64 -3.38 8.37 -5.88
CA PHE A 64 -2.51 8.34 -4.70
C PHE A 64 -3.10 7.49 -3.58
N VAL A 65 -2.32 6.53 -3.12
CA VAL A 65 -2.53 5.80 -1.86
C VAL A 65 -1.22 5.78 -1.11
N GLY A 66 -1.28 6.05 0.18
CA GLY A 66 -0.11 5.85 1.03
C GLY A 66 0.35 4.40 1.00
N LEU A 67 1.67 4.20 1.10
CA LEU A 67 2.29 2.89 1.26
C LEU A 67 3.20 2.91 2.49
N SER A 68 2.98 1.99 3.41
CA SER A 68 3.87 1.77 4.55
C SER A 68 4.18 0.30 4.73
N VAL A 69 5.37 0.04 5.27
CA VAL A 69 5.87 -1.31 5.51
C VAL A 69 6.50 -1.41 6.89
N ALA A 70 6.34 -2.57 7.53
CA ALA A 70 7.05 -2.93 8.75
C ALA A 70 6.99 -4.44 8.99
N ASP A 71 8.13 -5.04 9.30
CA ASP A 71 8.25 -6.45 9.71
C ASP A 71 7.48 -7.45 8.80
N GLY A 72 7.48 -7.19 7.49
CA GLY A 72 6.78 -8.02 6.49
C GLY A 72 5.31 -7.66 6.25
N TYR A 73 4.73 -6.76 7.04
CA TYR A 73 3.43 -6.15 6.79
C TYR A 73 3.53 -5.00 5.80
N ILE A 74 2.50 -4.87 4.99
CA ILE A 74 2.33 -3.83 3.98
C ILE A 74 0.97 -3.19 4.22
N ALA A 75 0.93 -1.89 4.48
CA ALA A 75 -0.29 -1.13 4.59
C ALA A 75 -0.42 -0.18 3.39
N CYS A 76 -1.51 -0.34 2.64
CA CYS A 76 -2.20 0.72 1.91
C CYS A 76 -3.61 0.85 2.54
N VAL A 77 -4.65 1.33 1.86
CA VAL A 77 -6.04 1.30 2.41
C VAL A 77 -6.43 -0.08 2.97
N TYR A 78 -5.72 -1.11 2.49
CA TYR A 78 -5.72 -2.48 2.93
C TYR A 78 -4.38 -2.83 3.60
N ALA A 79 -4.43 -3.65 4.65
CA ALA A 79 -3.25 -4.27 5.23
C ALA A 79 -3.05 -5.67 4.63
N TYR A 80 -1.81 -5.98 4.26
CA TYR A 80 -1.35 -7.25 3.72
C TYR A 80 -0.18 -7.76 4.55
N HIS A 81 0.05 -9.07 4.50
CA HIS A 81 1.33 -9.67 4.89
C HIS A 81 2.01 -10.23 3.65
N ARG A 82 3.33 -10.06 3.55
CA ARG A 82 4.13 -10.45 2.38
C ARG A 82 3.97 -11.90 1.92
N SER A 83 3.53 -12.80 2.79
CA SER A 83 3.34 -14.23 2.48
C SER A 83 1.93 -14.56 1.96
N LEU A 84 0.99 -13.60 1.96
CA LEU A 84 -0.40 -13.82 1.56
C LEU A 84 -0.73 -12.97 0.32
N PRO A 85 -1.35 -13.54 -0.72
CA PRO A 85 -1.75 -12.80 -1.93
C PRO A 85 -2.99 -11.92 -1.74
N MET A 86 -3.71 -12.08 -0.61
CA MET A 86 -4.96 -11.41 -0.26
C MET A 86 -4.77 -10.47 0.95
N PRO A 87 -5.62 -9.43 1.09
CA PRO A 87 -5.55 -8.54 2.25
C PRO A 87 -5.96 -9.26 3.54
N ILE A 88 -5.35 -8.86 4.66
CA ILE A 88 -5.69 -9.31 6.02
C ILE A 88 -6.86 -8.51 6.58
N THR A 89 -6.82 -7.20 6.39
CA THR A 89 -7.87 -6.29 6.84
C THR A 89 -7.92 -5.06 5.94
N ALA A 90 -9.05 -4.39 5.91
CA ALA A 90 -9.23 -3.10 5.24
C ALA A 90 -9.99 -2.20 6.19
N HIS A 91 -9.62 -0.93 6.24
CA HIS A 91 -10.41 0.05 6.98
C HIS A 91 -10.91 1.13 6.02
N LYS A 92 -12.21 1.32 6.05
CA LYS A 92 -12.88 2.38 5.31
C LYS A 92 -13.05 3.58 6.22
N PHE A 93 -12.67 4.76 5.74
CA PHE A 93 -12.97 6.00 6.45
C PHE A 93 -14.45 6.32 6.24
N GLY A 94 -15.18 6.54 7.33
CA GLY A 94 -16.53 7.09 7.25
C GLY A 94 -16.49 8.61 7.07
N SER A 95 -17.64 9.20 6.77
CA SER A 95 -17.79 10.66 6.88
C SER A 95 -17.99 11.04 8.34
N ILE A 96 -17.26 12.04 8.82
CA ILE A 96 -17.49 12.58 10.17
C ILE A 96 -18.63 13.59 10.07
N ASP A 97 -19.73 13.31 10.75
CA ASP A 97 -20.80 14.27 10.95
C ASP A 97 -20.26 15.47 11.76
N GLN A 98 -20.28 16.66 11.16
CA GLN A 98 -19.73 17.88 11.78
C GLN A 98 -20.49 18.33 13.03
N ILE A 99 -21.73 17.88 13.22
CA ILE A 99 -22.58 18.24 14.36
C ILE A 99 -22.39 17.22 15.48
N THR A 100 -22.44 15.92 15.15
CA THR A 100 -22.40 14.85 16.17
C THR A 100 -21.00 14.32 16.46
N GLY A 101 -20.03 14.62 15.59
CA GLY A 101 -18.67 14.08 15.66
C GLY A 101 -18.58 12.57 15.42
N LYS A 102 -19.69 11.90 15.06
CA LYS A 102 -19.73 10.47 14.80
C LYS A 102 -19.40 10.18 13.35
N GLU A 103 -18.74 9.05 13.12
CA GLU A 103 -18.59 8.52 11.77
C GLU A 103 -19.90 7.91 11.28
N THR A 104 -20.23 8.24 10.05
CA THR A 104 -21.30 7.62 9.27
C THR A 104 -20.70 6.68 8.24
N GLU A 105 -21.46 5.67 7.82
CA GLU A 105 -21.03 4.72 6.78
C GLU A 105 -21.00 5.32 5.37
N ASP A 106 -21.45 6.57 5.21
CA ASP A 106 -21.40 7.26 3.94
C ASP A 106 -19.95 7.60 3.57
N ASP A 107 -19.50 6.99 2.48
CA ASP A 107 -18.15 7.13 1.96
C ASP A 107 -17.97 8.48 1.27
N ASN A 108 -19.03 9.08 0.72
CA ASN A 108 -19.00 10.31 -0.08
C ASN A 108 -17.80 10.43 -1.06
N GLY A 109 -17.28 9.30 -1.55
CA GLY A 109 -16.09 9.22 -2.41
C GLY A 109 -14.76 9.58 -1.72
N GLN A 110 -14.67 9.46 -0.40
CA GLN A 110 -13.46 9.66 0.38
C GLN A 110 -12.40 8.63 0.05
N PHE A 111 -11.13 9.01 0.18
CA PHE A 111 -10.02 8.09 -0.02
C PHE A 111 -8.91 8.32 0.98
N VAL A 112 -8.18 7.24 1.28
CA VAL A 112 -7.00 7.28 2.14
C VAL A 112 -5.85 7.87 1.35
N SER A 113 -5.34 9.01 1.83
CA SER A 113 -4.28 9.78 1.18
C SER A 113 -2.89 9.31 1.59
N SER A 114 -2.71 8.93 2.85
CA SER A 114 -1.43 8.50 3.40
C SER A 114 -1.60 7.47 4.51
N VAL A 115 -0.63 6.57 4.64
CA VAL A 115 -0.53 5.60 5.74
C VAL A 115 0.92 5.48 6.17
N CYS A 116 1.15 5.33 7.47
CA CYS A 116 2.48 5.15 8.05
C CYS A 116 2.41 4.19 9.25
N TRP A 117 3.27 3.18 9.25
CA TRP A 117 3.42 2.22 10.33
C TRP A 117 4.48 2.73 11.30
N ARG A 118 4.21 2.66 12.61
CA ARG A 118 5.19 3.03 13.63
C ARG A 118 6.23 1.92 13.74
N ARG A 119 7.51 2.22 13.53
CA ARG A 119 8.59 1.21 13.62
C ARG A 119 8.54 0.47 14.96
N LYS A 120 8.73 -0.86 14.93
CA LYS A 120 8.75 -1.75 16.10
C LYS A 120 7.48 -1.68 16.96
N SER A 121 6.33 -1.40 16.36
CA SER A 121 5.07 -1.26 17.07
C SER A 121 3.91 -1.56 16.15
N ASN A 122 2.92 -2.27 16.62
CA ASN A 122 1.67 -2.58 15.92
C ASN A 122 0.72 -1.38 15.74
N MET A 123 1.24 -0.16 15.64
CA MET A 123 0.46 1.06 15.42
C MET A 123 0.56 1.55 13.98
N VAL A 124 -0.56 1.95 13.41
CA VAL A 124 -0.65 2.55 12.08
C VAL A 124 -1.34 3.90 12.18
N VAL A 125 -0.81 4.91 11.50
CA VAL A 125 -1.52 6.16 11.27
C VAL A 125 -1.99 6.20 9.82
N ALA A 126 -3.23 6.63 9.58
CA ALA A 126 -3.74 6.87 8.23
C ALA A 126 -4.48 8.21 8.17
N SER A 127 -4.35 8.90 7.04
CA SER A 127 -5.07 10.14 6.75
C SER A 127 -5.95 9.99 5.51
N ASN A 128 -7.01 10.79 5.41
CA ASN A 128 -7.91 10.77 4.26
C ASN A 128 -8.01 12.14 3.57
N SER A 129 -8.84 12.21 2.53
CA SER A 129 -9.08 13.43 1.74
C SER A 129 -9.92 14.50 2.43
N THR A 130 -10.54 14.21 3.58
CA THR A 130 -11.37 15.15 4.35
C THR A 130 -10.60 15.79 5.51
N GLY A 131 -9.30 15.56 5.59
CA GLY A 131 -8.43 16.14 6.63
C GLY A 131 -8.43 15.37 7.95
N CYS A 132 -8.99 14.16 7.99
CA CYS A 132 -9.00 13.32 9.17
C CYS A 132 -7.72 12.49 9.28
N ILE A 133 -7.25 12.27 10.51
CA ILE A 133 -6.13 11.37 10.83
C ILE A 133 -6.62 10.38 11.89
N LYS A 134 -6.44 9.09 11.63
CA LYS A 134 -6.78 8.01 12.55
C LYS A 134 -5.55 7.20 12.93
N LEU A 135 -5.51 6.77 14.20
CA LEU A 135 -4.54 5.82 14.70
C LEU A 135 -5.22 4.46 14.87
N PHE A 136 -4.57 3.42 14.37
CA PHE A 136 -5.00 2.03 14.45
C PHE A 136 -4.01 1.23 15.26
N GLN A 137 -4.53 0.29 16.02
CA GLN A 137 -3.79 -0.68 16.80
C GLN A 137 -4.08 -2.06 16.18
N MET A 138 -3.08 -2.65 15.52
CA MET A 138 -3.19 -4.00 14.94
C MET A 138 -3.05 -5.02 16.08
N VAL A 139 -3.99 -5.96 16.18
CA VAL A 139 -3.98 -7.04 17.19
C VAL A 139 -3.56 -8.35 16.54
#